data_AF-A0A1U7DJE4-F1
#
_entry.id   AF-A0A1U7DJE4-F1
#
_cell.length_a   1.000
_cell.length_b   1.000
_cell.length_c   1.000
_cell.angle_alpha   90.00
_cell.angle_beta   90.00
_cell.angle_gamma   90.00
#
_symmetry.space_group_name_H-M   'P 1'
#
loop_
_entity.id
_entity.type
_entity.pdbx_description
1 polymer ?
#
loop_
_entity_poly.entity_id
_entity_poly.type
_entity_poly.pdbx_seq_one_letter_code
_entity_poly.pdbx_strand_id
1 'polypeptide(L)'
;MAVMGLLLVASLGLSGAVLLFDGAFALASGAVAAVTGASTVRARMVRREADLHLRNKSLARAAANPKVRYRGRMVPVARAVADTSRRTSVRVFNAARRNILTMPAEAMPVVGLGVVAAATAWELHDSCELMAELHELDVAFNPDAAIDGDAVCGMEVPDAGALAQQVRARVSSGAGALGDGFANMFR
;
A
#
# COMPACT_ATOMS: atom_id res chain seq x y z
N MET A 1 64.82 -12.54 7.24
CA MET A 1 64.19 -13.78 6.74
C MET A 1 63.91 -14.80 7.84
N ALA A 2 64.87 -15.14 8.71
CA ALA A 2 64.68 -16.13 9.78
C ALA A 2 63.56 -15.78 10.79
N VAL A 3 63.46 -14.52 11.22
CA VAL A 3 62.42 -14.07 12.18
C VAL A 3 61.00 -14.22 11.62
N MET A 4 60.82 -13.97 10.32
CA MET A 4 59.52 -14.08 9.64
C MET A 4 59.07 -15.54 9.49
N GLY A 5 60.02 -16.46 9.24
CA GLY A 5 59.75 -17.90 9.23
C GLY A 5 59.31 -18.43 10.60
N LEU A 6 59.96 -17.96 11.68
CA LEU A 6 59.62 -18.35 13.05
C LEU A 6 58.21 -17.88 13.46
N LEU A 7 57.81 -16.68 13.07
CA LEU A 7 56.46 -16.16 13.33
C LEU A 7 55.36 -16.96 12.59
N LEU A 8 55.62 -17.37 11.35
CA LEU A 8 54.68 -18.19 10.58
C LEU A 8 54.47 -19.57 11.22
N VAL A 9 55.56 -20.25 11.61
CA VAL A 9 55.48 -21.55 12.28
C VAL A 9 54.74 -21.44 13.62
N ALA A 10 55.00 -20.38 14.39
CA ALA A 10 54.27 -20.11 15.62
C ALA A 10 52.77 -19.87 15.38
N SER A 11 52.40 -19.12 14.33
CA SER A 11 50.99 -18.84 14.00
C SER A 11 50.22 -20.09 13.54
N LEU A 12 50.87 -20.96 12.76
CA LEU A 12 50.29 -22.24 12.33
C LEU A 12 50.16 -23.20 13.52
N GLY A 13 51.19 -23.27 14.37
CA GLY A 13 51.18 -24.09 15.58
C GLY A 13 50.05 -23.67 16.53
N LEU A 14 49.86 -22.36 16.73
CA LEU A 14 48.77 -21.82 17.54
C LEU A 14 47.40 -22.13 16.92
N SER A 15 47.23 -21.94 15.62
CA SER A 15 45.96 -22.24 14.92
C SER A 15 45.60 -23.72 14.99
N GLY A 16 46.59 -24.61 14.84
CA GLY A 16 46.41 -26.05 14.99
C GLY A 16 46.05 -26.45 16.43
N ALA A 17 46.70 -25.83 17.43
CA ALA A 17 46.38 -26.06 18.83
C ALA A 17 44.94 -25.64 19.18
N VAL A 18 44.47 -24.50 18.68
CA VAL A 18 43.09 -24.03 18.90
C VAL A 18 42.07 -25.00 18.28
N LEU A 19 42.30 -25.48 17.06
CA LEU A 19 41.41 -26.45 16.39
C LEU A 19 41.37 -27.81 17.12
N LEU A 20 42.52 -28.29 17.60
CA LEU A 20 42.59 -29.53 18.38
C LEU A 20 41.88 -29.38 19.72
N PHE A 21 41.98 -28.22 20.36
CA PHE A 21 41.29 -27.94 21.62
C PHE A 21 39.77 -27.88 21.42
N ASP A 22 39.29 -27.21 20.37
CA ASP A 22 37.87 -27.14 20.04
C ASP A 22 37.28 -28.50 19.65
N GLY A 23 38.05 -29.32 18.92
CA GLY A 23 37.69 -30.68 18.54
C GLY A 23 37.67 -31.66 19.71
N ALA A 24 38.69 -31.61 20.57
CA ALA A 24 38.76 -32.42 21.78
C ALA A 24 37.64 -32.07 22.76
N PHE A 25 37.36 -30.77 22.94
CA PHE A 25 36.24 -30.31 23.75
C PHE A 25 34.91 -30.74 23.13
N ALA A 26 34.73 -30.71 21.81
CA ALA A 26 33.53 -31.20 21.12
C ALA A 26 33.30 -32.70 21.34
N LEU A 27 34.35 -33.52 21.20
CA LEU A 27 34.29 -34.97 21.41
C LEU A 27 34.00 -35.32 22.87
N ALA A 28 34.71 -34.70 23.81
CA ALA A 28 34.51 -34.92 25.23
C ALA A 28 33.10 -34.50 25.69
N SER A 29 32.64 -33.33 25.26
CA SER A 29 31.29 -32.85 25.58
C SER A 29 30.18 -33.66 24.88
N GLY A 30 30.44 -34.21 23.68
CA GLY A 30 29.56 -35.18 23.02
C GLY A 30 29.46 -36.51 23.77
N ALA A 31 30.60 -37.06 24.23
CA ALA A 31 30.65 -38.29 25.02
C ALA A 31 29.97 -38.13 26.38
N VAL A 32 30.20 -37.01 27.09
CA VAL A 32 29.53 -36.71 28.35
C VAL A 32 28.02 -36.57 28.14
N ALA A 33 27.56 -35.88 27.08
CA ALA A 33 26.13 -35.79 26.78
C ALA A 33 25.50 -37.15 26.48
N ALA A 34 26.20 -38.04 25.77
CA ALA A 34 25.72 -39.38 25.43
C ALA A 34 25.65 -40.31 26.64
N VAL A 35 26.58 -40.18 27.58
CA VAL A 35 26.68 -41.06 28.76
C VAL A 35 25.83 -40.54 29.93
N THR A 36 25.75 -39.23 30.12
CA THR A 36 25.08 -38.62 31.29
C THR A 36 23.72 -37.99 30.98
N GLY A 37 23.37 -37.83 29.70
CA GLY A 37 22.15 -37.13 29.28
C GLY A 37 22.18 -35.61 29.51
N ALA A 38 23.27 -35.05 30.05
CA ALA A 38 23.37 -33.63 30.35
C ALA A 38 23.50 -32.80 29.06
N SER A 39 22.58 -31.83 28.87
CA SER A 39 22.69 -30.91 27.74
C SER A 39 23.86 -29.95 27.94
N THR A 40 24.88 -30.07 27.08
CA THR A 40 26.05 -29.19 27.11
C THR A 40 25.69 -27.81 26.57
N VAL A 41 26.40 -26.76 27.02
CA VAL A 41 26.19 -25.38 26.54
C VAL A 41 26.34 -25.29 25.02
N ARG A 42 27.29 -26.04 24.44
CA ARG A 42 27.50 -26.14 23.00
C ARG A 42 26.31 -26.76 22.27
N ALA A 43 25.78 -27.87 22.77
CA ALA A 43 24.58 -28.49 22.21
C ALA A 43 23.35 -27.55 22.29
N ARG A 44 23.24 -26.74 23.34
CA ARG A 44 22.20 -25.70 23.45
C ARG A 44 22.38 -24.58 22.42
N MET A 45 23.61 -24.13 22.16
CA MET A 45 23.88 -23.11 21.14
C MET A 45 23.55 -23.59 19.72
N VAL A 46 23.99 -24.79 19.35
CA VAL A 46 23.71 -25.37 18.02
C VAL A 46 22.19 -25.56 17.81
N ARG A 47 21.47 -26.01 18.84
CA ARG A 47 20.00 -26.12 18.78
C ARG A 47 19.31 -24.77 18.64
N ARG A 48 19.80 -23.73 19.33
CA ARG A 48 19.26 -22.37 19.21
C ARG A 48 19.48 -21.79 17.83
N GLU A 49 20.64 -22.00 17.22
CA GLU A 49 20.93 -21.51 15.88
C GLU A 49 20.02 -22.17 14.83
N ALA A 50 19.84 -23.49 14.91
CA ALA A 50 18.88 -24.21 14.08
C ALA A 50 17.43 -23.73 14.29
N ASP A 51 16.99 -23.52 15.54
CA ASP A 51 15.65 -23.00 15.86
C ASP A 51 15.47 -21.57 15.32
N LEU A 52 16.45 -20.69 15.51
CA LEU A 52 16.43 -19.32 14.98
C LEU A 52 16.39 -19.31 13.45
N HIS A 53 17.14 -20.18 12.77
CA HIS A 53 17.10 -20.29 11.32
C HIS A 53 15.74 -20.75 10.81
N LEU A 54 15.12 -21.73 11.47
CA LEU A 54 13.77 -22.19 11.13
C LEU A 54 12.72 -21.10 11.37
N ARG A 55 12.79 -20.40 12.51
CA ARG A 55 11.91 -19.26 12.81
C ARG A 55 12.08 -18.14 11.81
N ASN A 56 13.30 -17.73 11.50
CA ASN A 56 13.58 -16.68 10.51
C ASN A 56 13.02 -17.07 9.13
N LYS A 57 13.21 -18.31 8.68
CA LYS A 57 12.64 -18.80 7.43
C LYS A 57 11.11 -18.81 7.43
N SER A 58 10.48 -19.17 8.55
CA SER A 58 9.01 -19.13 8.69
C SER A 58 8.47 -17.69 8.68
N LEU A 59 9.14 -16.77 9.36
CA LEU A 59 8.80 -15.34 9.38
C LEU A 59 9.01 -14.72 8.00
N ALA A 60 10.10 -15.03 7.31
CA ALA A 60 10.33 -14.59 5.93
C ALA A 60 9.22 -15.07 4.98
N ARG A 61 8.74 -16.31 5.14
CA ARG A 61 7.60 -16.84 4.38
C ARG A 61 6.27 -16.17 4.73
N ALA A 62 6.02 -15.90 6.01
CA ALA A 62 4.82 -15.19 6.46
C ALA A 62 4.83 -13.72 6.01
N ALA A 63 5.98 -13.07 6.05
CA ALA A 63 6.20 -11.71 5.55
C ALA A 63 6.08 -11.61 4.02
N ALA A 64 6.42 -12.68 3.29
CA ALA A 64 6.29 -12.70 1.84
C ALA A 64 4.83 -12.65 1.35
N ASN A 65 3.86 -13.06 2.18
CA ASN A 65 2.43 -12.95 1.87
C ASN A 65 1.65 -12.61 3.16
N PRO A 66 1.73 -11.35 3.62
CA PRO A 66 0.98 -10.92 4.79
C PRO A 66 -0.51 -11.09 4.51
N LYS A 67 -1.26 -11.57 5.50
CA LYS A 67 -2.73 -11.66 5.44
C LYS A 67 -3.32 -10.54 6.27
N VAL A 68 -4.31 -9.86 5.70
CA VAL A 68 -5.06 -8.79 6.34
C VAL A 68 -6.54 -9.15 6.40
N ARG A 69 -7.25 -8.59 7.38
CA ARG A 69 -8.70 -8.72 7.47
C ARG A 69 -9.33 -7.69 6.54
N TYR A 70 -9.76 -8.12 5.38
CA TYR A 70 -10.41 -7.26 4.38
C TYR A 70 -11.84 -7.77 4.14
N ARG A 71 -12.82 -6.88 4.32
CA ARG A 71 -14.26 -7.18 4.16
C ARG A 71 -14.72 -8.42 4.93
N GLY A 72 -14.31 -8.50 6.20
CA GLY A 72 -14.66 -9.59 7.11
C GLY A 72 -13.93 -10.92 6.87
N ARG A 73 -13.02 -11.03 5.89
CA ARG A 73 -12.28 -12.26 5.57
C ARG A 73 -10.77 -12.05 5.65
N MET A 74 -10.04 -13.08 6.06
CA MET A 74 -8.57 -13.08 6.02
C MET A 74 -8.10 -13.40 4.60
N VAL A 75 -7.51 -12.43 3.92
CA VAL A 75 -7.00 -12.56 2.55
C VAL A 75 -5.56 -12.06 2.45
N PRO A 76 -4.76 -12.53 1.49
CA PRO A 76 -3.45 -11.95 1.22
C PRO A 76 -3.57 -10.48 0.82
N VAL A 77 -2.62 -9.66 1.26
CA VAL A 77 -2.50 -8.22 0.92
C VAL A 77 -2.66 -7.98 -0.59
N ALA A 78 -1.94 -8.74 -1.42
CA ALA A 78 -2.01 -8.63 -2.87
C ALA A 78 -3.44 -8.82 -3.42
N ARG A 79 -4.26 -9.66 -2.77
CA ARG A 79 -5.64 -9.92 -3.20
C ARG A 79 -6.59 -8.81 -2.78
N ALA A 80 -6.41 -8.22 -1.60
CA ALA A 80 -7.18 -7.06 -1.16
C ALA A 80 -6.93 -5.85 -2.08
N VAL A 81 -5.66 -5.60 -2.41
CA VAL A 81 -5.26 -4.53 -3.34
C VAL A 81 -5.78 -4.80 -4.75
N ALA A 82 -5.66 -6.03 -5.26
CA ALA A 82 -6.14 -6.37 -6.60
C ALA A 82 -7.67 -6.26 -6.73
N ASP A 83 -8.43 -6.65 -5.70
CA ASP A 83 -9.90 -6.50 -5.69
C ASP A 83 -10.29 -5.02 -5.72
N THR A 84 -9.67 -4.20 -4.86
CA THR A 84 -9.94 -2.75 -4.81
C THR A 84 -9.57 -2.09 -6.14
N SER A 85 -8.34 -2.32 -6.63
CA SER A 85 -7.84 -1.77 -7.90
C SER A 85 -8.77 -2.10 -9.07
N ARG A 86 -9.22 -3.36 -9.18
CA ARG A 86 -10.14 -3.77 -10.25
C ARG A 86 -11.47 -3.01 -10.19
N ARG A 87 -12.05 -2.83 -8.99
CA ARG A 87 -13.32 -2.10 -8.82
C ARG A 87 -13.17 -0.63 -9.14
N THR A 88 -12.13 0.00 -8.62
CA THR A 88 -11.79 1.39 -8.92
C THR A 88 -11.61 1.58 -10.44
N SER A 89 -10.89 0.70 -11.12
CA SER A 89 -10.70 0.79 -12.58
C SER A 89 -12.02 0.70 -13.35
N VAL A 90 -12.91 -0.23 -13.00
CA VAL A 90 -14.22 -0.37 -13.68
C VAL A 90 -15.10 0.85 -13.45
N ARG A 91 -15.13 1.38 -12.21
CA ARG A 91 -15.88 2.60 -11.87
C ARG A 91 -15.36 3.81 -12.63
N VAL A 92 -14.05 4.07 -12.58
CA VAL A 92 -13.40 5.20 -13.27
C VAL A 92 -13.64 5.14 -14.77
N PHE A 93 -13.54 3.95 -15.37
CA PHE A 93 -13.83 3.77 -16.80
C PHE A 93 -15.29 4.10 -17.15
N ASN A 94 -16.25 3.65 -16.32
CA ASN A 94 -17.66 3.94 -16.55
C ASN A 94 -18.00 5.43 -16.36
N ALA A 95 -17.40 6.08 -15.35
CA ALA A 95 -17.54 7.52 -15.12
C ALA A 95 -16.98 8.33 -16.31
N ALA A 96 -15.75 8.02 -16.76
CA ALA A 96 -15.14 8.67 -17.91
C ALA A 96 -15.97 8.52 -19.19
N ARG A 97 -16.54 7.33 -19.41
CA ARG A 97 -17.46 7.08 -20.54
C ARG A 97 -18.71 7.95 -20.46
N ARG A 98 -19.33 8.09 -19.29
CA ARG A 98 -20.52 8.91 -19.11
C ARG A 98 -20.22 10.38 -19.43
N ASN A 99 -19.11 10.93 -18.93
CA ASN A 99 -18.70 12.31 -19.22
C ASN A 99 -18.45 12.55 -20.73
N ILE A 100 -17.76 11.63 -21.40
CA ILE A 100 -17.55 11.75 -22.86
C ILE A 100 -18.89 11.74 -23.61
N LEU A 101 -19.85 10.94 -23.15
CA LEU A 101 -21.17 10.83 -23.76
C LEU A 101 -22.08 12.04 -23.47
N THR A 102 -21.86 12.77 -22.36
CA THR A 102 -22.66 13.97 -22.01
C THR A 102 -22.16 15.24 -22.68
N MET A 103 -20.90 15.30 -23.13
CA MET A 103 -20.30 16.49 -23.77
C MET A 103 -21.18 17.18 -24.84
N PRO A 104 -21.84 16.48 -25.77
CA PRO A 104 -22.69 17.15 -26.76
C PRO A 104 -23.92 17.84 -26.15
N ALA A 105 -24.44 17.30 -25.05
CA ALA A 105 -25.60 17.84 -24.36
C ALA A 105 -25.23 19.03 -23.44
N GLU A 106 -24.01 19.06 -22.92
CA GLU A 106 -23.45 20.16 -22.12
C GLU A 106 -23.28 21.46 -22.92
N ALA A 107 -23.13 21.37 -24.24
CA ALA A 107 -22.99 22.53 -25.13
C ALA A 107 -24.25 23.42 -25.21
N MET A 108 -25.40 22.97 -24.72
CA MET A 108 -26.66 23.72 -24.76
C MET A 108 -26.86 24.54 -23.47
N PRO A 109 -27.08 25.88 -23.52
CA PRO A 109 -27.08 26.74 -22.33
C PRO A 109 -28.14 26.44 -21.24
N VAL A 110 -29.24 25.75 -21.57
CA VAL A 110 -30.31 25.43 -20.62
C VAL A 110 -30.37 23.93 -20.33
N VAL A 111 -30.29 23.10 -21.37
CA VAL A 111 -30.27 21.64 -21.23
C VAL A 111 -28.95 21.17 -20.61
N GLY A 112 -27.82 21.77 -21.01
CA GLY A 112 -26.50 21.43 -20.54
C GLY A 112 -26.30 21.67 -19.04
N LEU A 113 -26.90 22.73 -18.47
CA LEU A 113 -26.84 22.95 -17.02
C LEU A 113 -27.56 21.85 -16.23
N GLY A 114 -28.70 21.37 -16.73
CA GLY A 114 -29.40 20.23 -16.15
C GLY A 114 -28.59 18.93 -16.28
N VAL A 115 -27.95 18.72 -17.42
CA VAL A 115 -27.07 17.56 -17.66
C VAL A 115 -25.86 17.58 -16.74
N VAL A 116 -25.19 18.73 -16.58
CA VAL A 116 -24.06 18.88 -15.66
C VAL A 116 -24.49 18.59 -14.22
N ALA A 117 -25.58 19.19 -13.75
CA ALA A 117 -26.07 18.93 -12.38
C ALA A 117 -26.39 17.45 -12.16
N ALA A 118 -27.04 16.80 -13.13
CA ALA A 118 -27.32 15.37 -13.05
C ALA A 118 -26.05 14.50 -13.11
N ALA A 119 -25.09 14.85 -13.98
CA ALA A 119 -23.80 14.16 -14.08
C ALA A 119 -23.01 14.29 -12.78
N THR A 120 -22.92 15.49 -12.20
CA THR A 120 -22.27 15.73 -10.91
C THR A 120 -22.95 14.98 -9.76
N ALA A 121 -24.29 14.90 -9.75
CA ALA A 121 -24.99 14.10 -8.75
C ALA A 121 -24.64 12.61 -8.87
N TRP A 122 -24.49 12.10 -10.09
CA TRP A 122 -24.04 10.74 -10.32
C TRP A 122 -22.58 10.54 -9.90
N GLU A 123 -21.68 11.45 -10.28
CA GLU A 123 -20.27 11.42 -9.89
C GLU A 123 -20.09 11.43 -8.38
N LEU A 124 -20.93 12.18 -7.67
CA LEU A 124 -20.90 12.23 -6.21
C LEU A 124 -21.29 10.88 -5.59
N HIS A 125 -22.32 10.23 -6.11
CA HIS A 125 -22.71 8.89 -5.69
C HIS A 125 -21.59 7.86 -5.97
N ASP A 126 -21.00 7.88 -7.16
CA ASP A 126 -19.89 6.98 -7.51
C ASP A 126 -18.66 7.26 -6.63
N SER A 127 -18.40 8.52 -6.27
CA SER A 127 -17.29 8.94 -5.39
C SER A 127 -17.51 8.48 -3.95
N CYS A 128 -18.74 8.52 -3.45
CA CYS A 128 -19.12 7.93 -2.16
C CYS A 128 -18.77 6.45 -2.09
N GLU A 129 -19.22 5.67 -3.07
CA GLU A 129 -18.94 4.24 -3.07
C GLU A 129 -17.43 3.96 -3.21
N LEU A 130 -16.69 4.78 -3.96
CA LEU A 130 -15.24 4.67 -4.05
C LEU A 130 -14.55 4.96 -2.69
N MET A 131 -14.98 5.98 -1.97
CA MET A 131 -14.45 6.30 -0.63
C MET A 131 -14.72 5.17 0.37
N ALA A 132 -15.92 4.55 0.31
CA ALA A 132 -16.23 3.39 1.12
C ALA A 132 -15.32 2.18 0.78
N GLU A 133 -15.05 1.92 -0.52
CA GLU A 133 -14.11 0.87 -0.94
C GLU A 133 -12.67 1.13 -0.47
N LEU A 134 -12.22 2.39 -0.54
CA LEU A 134 -10.90 2.79 -0.04
C LEU A 134 -10.83 2.70 1.48
N HIS A 135 -11.90 3.05 2.19
CA HIS A 135 -12.01 2.88 3.64
C HIS A 135 -11.92 1.40 4.04
N GLU A 136 -12.64 0.51 3.36
CA GLU A 136 -12.55 -0.94 3.62
C GLU A 136 -11.13 -1.47 3.42
N LEU A 137 -10.39 -0.95 2.43
CA LEU A 137 -9.00 -1.28 2.22
C LEU A 137 -8.11 -0.70 3.32
N ASP A 138 -8.29 0.58 3.67
CA ASP A 138 -7.46 1.27 4.64
C ASP A 138 -7.64 0.72 6.05
N VAL A 139 -8.86 0.38 6.47
CA VAL A 139 -9.11 -0.36 7.72
C VAL A 139 -8.35 -1.69 7.77
N ALA A 140 -8.13 -2.34 6.62
CA ALA A 140 -7.38 -3.59 6.56
C ALA A 140 -5.86 -3.40 6.76
N PHE A 141 -5.31 -2.21 6.47
CA PHE A 141 -3.89 -1.91 6.58
C PHE A 141 -3.55 -1.05 7.81
N ASN A 142 -4.37 -0.04 8.09
CA ASN A 142 -4.18 1.00 9.10
C ASN A 142 -5.45 1.15 9.96
N PRO A 143 -5.83 0.14 10.76
CA PRO A 143 -7.07 0.16 11.52
C PRO A 143 -7.17 1.35 12.51
N ASP A 144 -6.04 1.84 13.01
CA ASP A 144 -5.98 2.94 13.98
C ASP A 144 -5.98 4.34 13.34
N ALA A 145 -5.85 4.42 12.01
CA ALA A 145 -5.73 5.68 11.27
C ALA A 145 -6.52 5.66 9.96
N ALA A 146 -7.58 4.85 9.90
CA ALA A 146 -8.38 4.68 8.70
C ALA A 146 -9.03 6.01 8.27
N ILE A 147 -8.99 6.31 6.97
CA ILE A 147 -9.72 7.45 6.39
C ILE A 147 -11.22 7.37 6.67
N ASP A 148 -11.93 8.49 6.67
CA ASP A 148 -13.40 8.48 6.75
C ASP A 148 -14.02 8.06 5.40
N GLY A 149 -14.80 6.98 5.40
CA GLY A 149 -15.47 6.44 4.22
C GLY A 149 -16.64 7.28 3.71
N ASP A 150 -17.19 8.15 4.57
CA ASP A 150 -18.35 8.98 4.26
C ASP A 150 -17.98 10.45 4.04
N ALA A 151 -16.69 10.79 3.98
CA ALA A 151 -16.20 12.18 3.89
C ALA A 151 -16.74 12.98 2.68
N VAL A 152 -17.11 12.26 1.61
CA VAL A 152 -17.65 12.83 0.36
C VAL A 152 -19.18 12.72 0.32
N CYS A 153 -19.77 11.94 1.22
CA CYS A 153 -21.18 11.63 1.21
C CYS A 153 -22.02 12.72 1.85
N GLY A 154 -23.10 13.07 1.14
CA GLY A 154 -24.01 14.14 1.55
C GLY A 154 -23.60 15.54 1.09
N MET A 155 -22.60 15.69 0.21
CA MET A 155 -22.44 16.97 -0.49
C MET A 155 -23.67 17.24 -1.35
N GLU A 156 -24.15 18.49 -1.35
CA GLU A 156 -25.38 18.83 -2.05
C GLU A 156 -25.06 19.40 -3.44
N VAL A 157 -25.65 18.82 -4.47
CA VAL A 157 -25.50 19.32 -5.84
C VAL A 157 -26.49 20.46 -6.06
N PRO A 158 -26.04 21.64 -6.53
CA PRO A 158 -26.94 22.77 -6.69
C PRO A 158 -28.02 22.49 -7.76
N ASP A 159 -29.21 23.05 -7.54
CA ASP A 159 -30.31 22.99 -8.50
C ASP A 159 -29.96 23.69 -9.83
N ALA A 160 -30.31 23.07 -10.96
CA ALA A 160 -29.99 23.56 -12.29
C ALA A 160 -30.66 24.93 -12.59
N GLY A 161 -31.85 25.17 -12.04
CA GLY A 161 -32.55 26.45 -12.18
C GLY A 161 -31.88 27.57 -11.39
N ALA A 162 -31.44 27.28 -10.16
CA ALA A 162 -30.62 28.19 -9.37
C ALA A 162 -29.26 28.47 -10.05
N LEU A 163 -28.61 27.45 -10.61
CA LEU A 163 -27.35 27.60 -11.34
C LEU A 163 -27.52 28.49 -12.58
N ALA A 164 -28.58 28.29 -13.35
CA ALA A 164 -28.88 29.08 -14.54
C ALA A 164 -29.11 30.56 -14.21
N GLN A 165 -29.76 30.87 -13.08
CA GLN A 165 -29.95 32.24 -12.62
C GLN A 165 -28.62 32.89 -12.21
N GLN A 166 -27.75 32.17 -11.50
CA GLN A 166 -26.43 32.66 -11.12
C GLN A 166 -25.54 32.92 -12.34
N VAL A 167 -25.52 31.99 -13.30
CA VAL A 167 -24.77 32.14 -14.55
C VAL A 167 -25.31 33.33 -15.35
N ARG A 168 -26.64 33.42 -15.52
CA ARG A 168 -27.26 34.53 -16.23
C ARG A 168 -26.98 35.87 -15.55
N ALA A 169 -27.03 35.94 -14.22
CA ALA A 169 -26.70 37.15 -13.46
C ALA A 169 -25.25 37.58 -13.73
N ARG A 170 -24.28 36.65 -13.62
CA ARG A 170 -22.86 36.92 -13.88
C ARG A 170 -22.56 37.31 -15.33
N VAL A 171 -23.19 36.63 -16.29
CA VAL A 171 -23.08 36.95 -17.72
C VAL A 171 -23.70 38.31 -18.00
N SER A 172 -24.87 38.63 -17.45
CA SER A 172 -25.51 39.93 -17.64
C SER A 172 -24.72 41.10 -17.03
N SER A 173 -24.01 40.88 -15.92
CA SER A 173 -23.09 41.86 -15.33
C SER A 173 -21.72 41.94 -16.02
N GLY A 174 -21.35 40.91 -16.79
CA GLY A 174 -20.01 40.74 -17.37
C GLY A 174 -19.97 40.68 -18.90
N ALA A 175 -21.10 40.81 -19.59
CA ALA A 175 -21.17 40.73 -21.05
C ALA A 175 -20.36 41.83 -21.76
N GLY A 176 -20.06 42.95 -21.08
CA GLY A 176 -19.08 43.93 -21.55
C GLY A 176 -17.62 43.47 -21.40
N ALA A 177 -17.29 42.66 -20.38
CA ALA A 177 -15.92 42.26 -20.08
C ALA A 177 -15.46 40.99 -20.84
N LEU A 178 -16.37 40.06 -21.14
CA LEU A 178 -16.05 38.83 -21.88
C LEU A 178 -15.82 39.06 -23.38
N GLY A 179 -16.50 40.05 -23.98
CA GLY A 179 -16.25 40.45 -25.38
C GLY A 179 -14.86 41.06 -25.57
N ASP A 180 -14.46 41.94 -24.66
CA ASP A 180 -13.16 42.62 -24.72
C ASP A 180 -11.99 41.69 -24.36
N GLY A 181 -12.20 40.75 -23.42
CA GLY A 181 -11.21 39.76 -23.03
C GLY A 181 -10.92 38.70 -24.10
N PHE A 182 -11.95 38.22 -24.81
CA PHE A 182 -11.77 37.24 -25.89
C PHE A 182 -11.17 37.87 -27.15
N ALA A 183 -11.54 39.12 -27.47
CA ALA A 183 -10.98 39.85 -28.61
C ALA A 183 -9.49 40.20 -28.44
N ASN A 184 -9.03 40.48 -27.21
CA ASN A 184 -7.62 40.77 -26.92
C ASN A 184 -6.73 39.52 -26.75
N MET A 185 -7.31 38.33 -26.55
CA MET A 185 -6.53 37.09 -26.41
C MET A 185 -6.08 36.50 -27.76
N PHE A 186 -6.71 36.91 -28.86
CA PHE A 186 -6.40 36.47 -30.23
C PHE A 186 -5.78 37.57 -31.11
N ARG A 187 -5.21 38.61 -30.50
CA ARG A 187 -4.47 39.67 -31.20
C ARG A 187 -2.99 39.64 -30.85
#